data_AF-A0A243P9C8-F1
#
_entry.id   AF-A0A243P9C8-F1
#
_cell.length_a   1.000
_cell.length_b   1.000
_cell.length_c   1.000
_cell.angle_alpha   90.00
_cell.angle_beta   90.00
_cell.angle_gamma   90.00
#
_symmetry.space_group_name_H-M   'P 1'
#
loop_
_entity.id
_entity.type
_entity.pdbx_description
1 polymer ?
#
loop_
_entity_poly.entity_id
_entity_poly.type
_entity_poly.pdbx_seq_one_letter_code
_entity_poly.pdbx_strand_id
1 'polypeptide(L)'
;MSDAAPAPADVDPRTAAAAIRRARMRERLLDAVLDLYQPGQGSGSLVIEDVIRAADVSRGSFYKYFESLDAAVNELGERMTADLIADFRRLFDDVTDPLVRAVGGAAMAMARAWHDPRWGGFTCRVDYVDYFARASMFDLLVRDALKAARDGGRMQFRSIDVAVDLIVGMTIEARRRLMLRSVEPRAYIDEMVERTFAGLGAEPAAIAAASVLAWDMMMRAAPGLGWWRSGEGLG
;
A
#
# COMPACT_ATOMS: atom_id res chain seq x y z
N MET A 1 41.27 29.72 -23.72
CA MET A 1 41.40 29.35 -22.30
C MET A 1 40.36 28.29 -22.02
N SER A 2 40.80 27.05 -21.83
CA SER A 2 39.97 25.87 -21.61
C SER A 2 39.57 25.83 -20.13
N ASP A 3 38.28 25.85 -19.86
CA ASP A 3 37.71 25.70 -18.52
C ASP A 3 37.48 24.20 -18.28
N ALA A 4 38.27 23.61 -17.37
CA ALA A 4 38.23 22.19 -17.08
C ALA A 4 37.13 21.92 -16.04
N ALA A 5 36.17 21.06 -16.38
CA ALA A 5 35.15 20.59 -15.46
C ALA A 5 35.80 19.87 -14.25
N PRO A 6 35.27 20.06 -13.02
CA PRO A 6 35.84 19.43 -11.84
C PRO A 6 35.61 17.91 -11.91
N ALA A 7 36.66 17.15 -11.60
CA ALA A 7 36.60 15.70 -11.49
C ALA A 7 35.62 15.28 -10.36
N PRO A 8 34.89 14.16 -10.51
CA PRO A 8 33.98 13.68 -9.49
C PRO A 8 34.77 13.31 -8.22
N ALA A 9 34.32 13.81 -7.07
CA ALA A 9 34.94 13.54 -5.79
C ALA A 9 34.93 12.04 -5.49
N ASP A 10 36.12 11.49 -5.24
CA ASP A 10 36.35 10.10 -4.85
C ASP A 10 35.72 9.85 -3.47
N VAL A 11 34.58 9.14 -3.45
CA VAL A 11 33.88 8.80 -2.21
C VAL A 11 34.68 7.71 -1.49
N ASP A 12 35.30 8.06 -0.36
CA ASP A 12 36.09 7.12 0.46
C ASP A 12 35.29 5.81 0.68
N PRO A 13 35.82 4.65 0.24
CA PRO A 13 35.19 3.34 0.39
C PRO A 13 34.76 3.02 1.84
N ARG A 14 35.45 3.57 2.85
CA ARG A 14 35.11 3.39 4.27
C ARG A 14 33.84 4.15 4.66
N THR A 15 33.63 5.31 4.06
CA THR A 15 32.43 6.15 4.25
C THR A 15 31.23 5.51 3.54
N ALA A 16 31.43 4.95 2.35
CA ALA A 16 30.41 4.18 1.64
C ALA A 16 29.99 2.92 2.42
N ALA A 17 30.94 2.13 2.93
CA ALA A 17 30.64 0.95 3.73
C ALA A 17 29.88 1.28 5.04
N ALA A 18 30.23 2.39 5.70
CA ALA A 18 29.53 2.88 6.88
C ALA A 18 28.09 3.32 6.56
N ALA A 19 27.88 4.01 5.43
CA ALA A 19 26.54 4.42 4.98
C ALA A 19 25.65 3.21 4.67
N ILE A 20 26.18 2.20 3.97
CA ILE A 20 25.46 0.95 3.66
C ILE A 20 25.07 0.23 4.96
N ARG A 21 25.97 0.13 5.94
CA ARG A 21 25.66 -0.48 7.24
C ARG A 21 24.59 0.28 7.99
N ARG A 22 24.62 1.63 7.92
CA ARG A 22 23.61 2.49 8.54
C ARG A 22 22.24 2.30 7.89
N ALA A 23 22.18 2.28 6.56
CA ALA A 23 20.96 2.04 5.80
C ALA A 23 20.37 0.66 6.12
N ARG A 24 21.17 -0.41 6.12
CA ARG A 24 20.72 -1.76 6.45
C ARG A 24 20.14 -1.85 7.86
N MET A 25 20.76 -1.19 8.84
CA MET A 25 20.21 -1.17 10.20
C MET A 25 18.91 -0.36 10.26
N ARG A 26 18.83 0.77 9.54
CA ARG A 26 17.58 1.53 9.43
C ARG A 26 16.45 0.68 8.86
N GLU A 27 16.71 -0.07 7.80
CA GLU A 27 15.71 -0.99 7.22
C GLU A 27 15.29 -2.09 8.19
N ARG A 28 16.24 -2.69 8.93
CA ARG A 28 15.92 -3.68 9.96
C ARG A 28 15.00 -3.12 11.05
N LEU A 29 15.20 -1.86 11.45
CA LEU A 29 14.34 -1.21 12.43
C LEU A 29 12.93 -0.96 11.87
N LEU A 30 12.82 -0.53 10.61
CA LEU A 30 11.51 -0.34 9.95
C LEU A 30 10.75 -1.65 9.75
N ASP A 31 11.44 -2.73 9.38
CA ASP A 31 10.84 -4.06 9.25
C ASP A 31 10.37 -4.59 10.61
N ALA A 32 11.16 -4.39 11.67
CA ALA A 32 10.74 -4.73 13.03
C ALA A 32 9.54 -3.89 13.51
N VAL A 33 9.45 -2.61 13.14
CA VAL A 33 8.25 -1.79 13.39
C VAL A 33 7.06 -2.38 12.64
N LEU A 34 7.21 -2.76 11.38
CA LEU A 34 6.15 -3.34 10.56
C LEU A 34 5.65 -4.69 11.12
N ASP A 35 6.54 -5.55 11.60
CA ASP A 35 6.19 -6.85 12.20
C ASP A 35 5.22 -6.71 13.37
N LEU A 36 5.28 -5.60 14.11
CA LEU A 36 4.40 -5.33 15.25
C LEU A 36 2.96 -5.00 14.82
N TYR A 37 2.70 -4.83 13.53
CA TYR A 37 1.36 -4.65 12.95
C TYR A 37 0.74 -5.96 12.44
N GLN A 38 1.35 -7.11 12.71
CA GLN A 38 0.77 -8.39 12.36
C GLN A 38 -0.62 -8.58 13.02
N PRO A 39 -1.62 -9.14 12.32
CA PRO A 39 -2.93 -9.40 12.90
C PRO A 39 -2.82 -10.26 14.16
N GLY A 40 -3.59 -9.92 15.21
CA GLY A 40 -3.58 -10.65 16.48
C GLY A 40 -2.48 -10.21 17.46
N GLN A 41 -1.52 -9.39 17.04
CA GLN A 41 -0.68 -8.63 17.97
C GLN A 41 -1.54 -7.49 18.57
N GLY A 42 -1.46 -7.29 19.89
CA GLY A 42 -2.43 -6.54 20.69
C GLY A 42 -2.89 -5.19 20.11
N SER A 43 -4.13 -4.81 20.43
CA SER A 43 -4.80 -3.58 20.01
C SER A 43 -4.28 -2.29 20.68
N GLY A 44 -3.14 -2.36 21.37
CA GLY A 44 -2.54 -1.25 22.09
C GLY A 44 -1.75 -0.29 21.20
N SER A 45 -1.49 0.91 21.74
CA SER A 45 -0.54 1.83 21.12
C SER A 45 0.85 1.20 21.10
N LEU A 46 1.53 1.29 19.97
CA LEU A 46 2.89 0.80 19.80
C LEU A 46 3.84 1.59 20.72
N VAL A 47 4.66 0.91 21.51
CA VAL A 47 5.67 1.55 22.35
C VAL A 47 7.09 1.17 21.93
N ILE A 48 8.05 2.01 22.28
CA ILE A 48 9.46 1.81 21.90
C ILE A 48 10.01 0.47 22.44
N GLU A 49 9.54 0.03 23.60
CA GLU A 49 9.90 -1.25 24.22
C GLU A 49 9.57 -2.47 23.35
N ASP A 50 8.55 -2.37 22.49
CA ASP A 50 8.19 -3.45 21.58
C ASP A 50 9.14 -3.49 20.38
N VAL A 51 9.50 -2.33 19.84
CA VAL A 51 10.43 -2.22 18.70
C VAL A 51 11.83 -2.68 19.07
N ILE A 52 12.35 -2.25 20.22
CA ILE A 52 13.71 -2.65 20.64
C ILE A 52 13.80 -4.15 20.91
N ARG A 53 12.70 -4.76 21.39
CA ARG A 53 12.59 -6.20 21.62
C ARG A 53 12.50 -6.96 20.30
N ALA A 54 11.67 -6.50 19.37
CA ALA A 54 11.50 -7.11 18.06
C ALA A 54 12.78 -7.02 17.20
N ALA A 55 13.49 -5.89 17.26
CA ALA A 55 14.70 -5.67 16.48
C ALA A 55 15.99 -6.21 17.13
N ASP A 56 15.93 -6.68 18.37
CA ASP A 56 17.08 -7.08 19.20
C ASP A 56 18.15 -5.98 19.28
N VAL A 57 17.74 -4.79 19.72
CA VAL A 57 18.62 -3.62 19.86
C VAL A 57 18.41 -2.92 21.21
N SER A 58 19.39 -2.09 21.62
CA SER A 58 19.19 -1.21 22.76
C SER A 58 18.38 0.04 22.39
N ARG A 59 17.72 0.66 23.36
CA ARG A 59 17.05 1.96 23.19
C ARG A 59 17.98 3.03 22.61
N GLY A 60 19.23 3.10 23.10
CA GLY A 60 20.25 4.00 22.55
C GLY A 60 20.63 3.68 21.09
N SER A 61 20.58 2.41 20.70
CA SER A 61 20.79 2.01 19.30
C SER A 61 19.65 2.47 18.40
N PHE A 62 18.39 2.38 18.84
CA PHE A 62 17.24 2.89 18.08
C PHE A 62 17.36 4.40 17.84
N TYR A 63 17.59 5.17 18.91
CA TYR A 63 17.66 6.63 18.82
C TYR A 63 18.87 7.16 18.02
N LYS A 64 19.84 6.30 17.68
CA LYS A 64 20.90 6.62 16.71
C LYS A 64 20.37 6.76 15.27
N TYR A 65 19.25 6.10 14.96
CA TYR A 65 18.65 6.08 13.63
C TYR A 65 17.39 6.94 13.54
N PHE A 66 16.52 6.91 14.55
CA PHE A 66 15.25 7.64 14.53
C PHE A 66 15.12 8.54 15.75
N GLU A 67 14.60 9.75 15.55
CA GLU A 67 14.42 10.73 16.63
C GLU A 67 13.29 10.32 17.59
N SER A 68 12.27 9.62 17.08
CA SER A 68 11.16 9.08 17.85
C SER A 68 10.59 7.83 17.17
N LEU A 69 9.74 7.10 17.90
CA LEU A 69 8.94 6.02 17.31
C LEU A 69 8.01 6.57 16.22
N ASP A 70 7.37 7.71 16.45
CA ASP A 70 6.48 8.35 15.47
C ASP A 70 7.22 8.71 14.18
N ALA A 71 8.47 9.16 14.26
CA ALA A 71 9.30 9.43 13.09
C ALA A 71 9.56 8.15 12.27
N ALA A 72 9.81 7.01 12.93
CA ALA A 72 9.96 5.73 12.26
C ALA A 72 8.65 5.24 11.63
N VAL A 73 7.52 5.41 12.31
CA VAL A 73 6.18 5.06 11.81
C VAL A 73 5.81 5.92 10.61
N ASN A 74 6.08 7.23 10.64
CA ASN A 74 5.82 8.13 9.52
C ASN A 74 6.66 7.77 8.30
N GLU A 75 7.97 7.53 8.47
CA GLU A 75 8.84 7.10 7.37
C GLU A 75 8.39 5.75 6.77
N LEU A 76 7.99 4.80 7.62
CA LEU A 76 7.42 3.54 7.17
C LEU A 76 6.16 3.77 6.32
N GLY A 77 5.29 4.69 6.77
CA GLY A 77 4.07 5.08 6.05
C GLY A 77 4.34 5.67 4.68
N GLU A 78 5.23 6.66 4.61
CA GLU A 78 5.61 7.30 3.35
C GLU A 78 6.15 6.26 2.35
N ARG A 79 7.03 5.36 2.81
CA ARG A 79 7.57 4.27 1.98
C ARG A 79 6.47 3.34 1.49
N MET A 80 5.60 2.86 2.38
CA MET A 80 4.54 1.93 2.01
C MET A 80 3.56 2.49 0.98
N THR A 81 3.25 3.78 1.10
CA THR A 81 2.38 4.48 0.15
C THR A 81 3.08 4.72 -1.17
N ALA A 82 4.35 5.14 -1.16
CA ALA A 82 5.14 5.26 -2.38
C ALA A 82 5.21 3.92 -3.14
N ASP A 83 5.47 2.82 -2.43
CA ASP A 83 5.52 1.47 -3.01
C ASP A 83 4.16 1.05 -3.57
N LEU A 84 3.06 1.27 -2.84
CA LEU A 84 1.70 0.98 -3.33
C LEU A 84 1.38 1.75 -4.61
N ILE A 85 1.72 3.04 -4.65
CA ILE A 85 1.48 3.89 -5.82
C ILE A 85 2.36 3.45 -6.99
N ALA A 86 3.63 3.12 -6.74
CA ALA A 86 4.55 2.64 -7.77
C ALA A 86 4.05 1.33 -8.40
N ASP A 87 3.61 0.38 -7.57
CA ASP A 87 3.00 -0.87 -8.04
C ASP A 87 1.72 -0.59 -8.83
N PHE A 88 0.83 0.26 -8.31
CA PHE A 88 -0.41 0.62 -9.01
C PHE A 88 -0.11 1.20 -10.39
N ARG A 89 0.81 2.17 -10.47
CA ARG A 89 1.21 2.82 -11.73
C ARG A 89 1.78 1.82 -12.72
N ARG A 90 2.68 0.95 -12.25
CA ARG A 90 3.28 -0.12 -13.07
C ARG A 90 2.24 -1.05 -13.68
N LEU A 91 1.15 -1.32 -12.95
CA LEU A 91 0.06 -2.13 -13.51
C LEU A 91 -0.87 -1.31 -14.39
N PHE A 92 -1.35 -0.15 -13.93
CA PHE A 92 -2.58 0.45 -14.44
C PHE A 92 -2.41 1.79 -15.16
N ASP A 93 -1.19 2.34 -15.32
CA ASP A 93 -1.01 3.62 -16.03
C ASP A 93 -1.29 3.52 -17.53
N ASP A 94 -0.99 2.37 -18.16
CA ASP A 94 -1.28 2.13 -19.59
C ASP A 94 -2.75 1.73 -19.84
N VAL A 95 -3.55 1.59 -18.78
CA VAL A 95 -4.97 1.23 -18.90
C VAL A 95 -5.81 2.46 -19.14
N THR A 96 -6.47 2.54 -20.29
CA THR A 96 -7.29 3.69 -20.65
C THR A 96 -8.67 3.69 -20.00
N ASP A 97 -9.24 2.53 -19.66
CA ASP A 97 -10.57 2.46 -19.03
C ASP A 97 -10.46 2.83 -17.52
N PRO A 98 -11.05 3.96 -17.09
CA PRO A 98 -10.98 4.39 -15.70
C PRO A 98 -11.71 3.46 -14.73
N LEU A 99 -12.70 2.68 -15.19
CA LEU A 99 -13.36 1.68 -14.35
C LEU A 99 -12.38 0.57 -13.98
N VAL A 100 -11.57 0.11 -14.94
CA VAL A 100 -10.55 -0.92 -14.70
C VAL A 100 -9.51 -0.43 -13.71
N ARG A 101 -9.08 0.83 -13.81
CA ARG A 101 -8.14 1.44 -12.86
C ARG A 101 -8.72 1.49 -11.45
N ALA A 102 -9.98 1.91 -11.30
CA ALA A 102 -10.63 2.02 -10.00
C ALA A 102 -10.89 0.63 -9.36
N VAL A 103 -11.44 -0.31 -10.12
CA VAL A 103 -11.65 -1.71 -9.70
C VAL A 103 -10.31 -2.38 -9.37
N GLY A 104 -9.32 -2.25 -10.25
CA GLY A 104 -8.00 -2.83 -10.07
C GLY A 104 -7.26 -2.29 -8.87
N GLY A 105 -7.35 -0.98 -8.59
CA GLY A 105 -6.77 -0.39 -7.38
C GLY A 105 -7.38 -0.93 -6.09
N ALA A 106 -8.72 -1.05 -6.04
CA ALA A 106 -9.42 -1.63 -4.90
C ALA A 106 -9.05 -3.11 -4.70
N ALA A 107 -9.08 -3.91 -5.78
CA ALA A 107 -8.70 -5.32 -5.76
C ALA A 107 -7.24 -5.51 -5.33
N MET A 108 -6.31 -4.72 -5.87
CA MET A 108 -4.88 -4.78 -5.53
C MET A 108 -4.63 -4.46 -4.07
N ALA A 109 -5.28 -3.45 -3.50
CA ALA A 109 -5.14 -3.12 -2.08
C ALA A 109 -5.61 -4.27 -1.18
N MET A 110 -6.72 -4.93 -1.54
CA MET A 110 -7.24 -6.08 -0.80
C MET A 110 -6.34 -7.33 -0.95
N ALA A 111 -5.92 -7.64 -2.18
CA ALA A 111 -5.00 -8.75 -2.46
C ALA A 111 -3.65 -8.57 -1.76
N ARG A 112 -3.13 -7.34 -1.70
CA ARG A 112 -1.90 -7.03 -0.98
C ARG A 112 -2.03 -7.30 0.51
N ALA A 113 -3.13 -6.91 1.16
CA ALA A 113 -3.31 -7.21 2.59
C ALA A 113 -3.47 -8.71 2.88
N TRP A 114 -3.99 -9.47 1.90
CA TRP A 114 -4.02 -10.92 1.99
C TRP A 114 -2.61 -11.53 1.96
N HIS A 115 -1.74 -11.09 1.04
CA HIS A 115 -0.37 -11.62 0.94
C HIS A 115 0.62 -11.04 1.97
N ASP A 116 0.40 -9.80 2.39
CA ASP A 116 1.16 -9.14 3.44
C ASP A 116 0.22 -8.58 4.54
N PRO A 117 -0.17 -9.44 5.50
CA PRO A 117 -1.05 -9.02 6.59
C PRO A 117 -0.45 -7.94 7.50
N ARG A 118 0.89 -7.82 7.57
CA ARG A 118 1.55 -6.75 8.34
C ARG A 118 1.29 -5.40 7.70
N TRP A 119 1.41 -5.32 6.36
CA TRP A 119 1.04 -4.13 5.59
C TRP A 119 -0.44 -3.78 5.78
N GLY A 120 -1.33 -4.78 5.73
CA GLY A 120 -2.76 -4.59 6.00
C GLY A 120 -3.03 -4.03 7.40
N GLY A 121 -2.37 -4.58 8.44
CA GLY A 121 -2.55 -4.13 9.82
C GLY A 121 -2.05 -2.71 10.07
N PHE A 122 -0.94 -2.35 9.42
CA PHE A 122 -0.40 -1.01 9.46
C PHE A 122 -1.33 0.00 8.78
N THR A 123 -1.74 -0.30 7.56
CA THR A 123 -2.50 0.63 6.72
C THR A 123 -3.99 0.75 7.05
N CYS A 124 -4.51 -0.09 7.95
CA CYS A 124 -5.90 -0.06 8.41
C CYS A 124 -6.12 0.66 9.76
N ARG A 125 -5.07 1.17 10.41
CA ARG A 125 -5.22 2.03 11.61
C ARG A 125 -5.84 3.38 11.24
N VAL A 126 -6.78 3.89 12.04
CA VAL A 126 -7.58 5.08 11.72
C VAL A 126 -6.70 6.33 11.56
N ASP A 127 -5.78 6.51 12.49
CA ASP A 127 -4.75 7.55 12.53
C ASP A 127 -3.84 7.49 11.28
N TYR A 128 -3.51 6.29 10.80
CA TYR A 128 -2.83 6.11 9.53
C TYR A 128 -3.74 6.51 8.35
N VAL A 129 -4.96 5.97 8.28
CA VAL A 129 -5.92 6.28 7.21
C VAL A 129 -6.18 7.79 7.09
N ASP A 130 -6.39 8.47 8.21
CA ASP A 130 -6.58 9.92 8.26
C ASP A 130 -5.34 10.69 7.83
N TYR A 131 -4.15 10.24 8.26
CA TYR A 131 -2.88 10.81 7.82
C TYR A 131 -2.71 10.68 6.30
N PHE A 132 -3.06 9.53 5.70
CA PHE A 132 -2.99 9.32 4.25
C PHE A 132 -4.11 10.04 3.48
N ALA A 133 -5.32 10.16 4.02
CA ALA A 133 -6.44 10.74 3.29
C ALA A 133 -6.35 12.28 3.14
N ARG A 134 -5.66 12.98 4.04
CA ARG A 134 -5.80 14.45 4.16
C ARG A 134 -5.06 15.29 3.11
N ALA A 135 -4.09 14.74 2.36
CA ALA A 135 -3.42 15.43 1.23
C ALA A 135 -2.44 14.53 0.46
N SER A 136 -2.56 13.19 0.53
CA SER A 136 -1.54 12.32 -0.07
C SER A 136 -1.77 12.10 -1.57
N MET A 137 -0.69 11.70 -2.26
CA MET A 137 -0.74 11.23 -3.65
C MET A 137 -1.73 10.06 -3.85
N PHE A 138 -2.01 9.28 -2.80
CA PHE A 138 -2.98 8.18 -2.87
C PHE A 138 -4.43 8.70 -2.96
N ASP A 139 -4.79 9.70 -2.16
CA ASP A 139 -6.13 10.32 -2.23
C ASP A 139 -6.38 10.92 -3.62
N LEU A 140 -5.40 11.64 -4.17
CA LEU A 140 -5.47 12.17 -5.54
C LEU A 140 -5.67 11.06 -6.58
N LEU A 141 -4.92 9.96 -6.47
CA LEU A 141 -5.02 8.82 -7.39
C LEU A 141 -6.41 8.18 -7.37
N VAL A 142 -6.99 7.97 -6.19
CA VAL A 142 -8.35 7.42 -6.06
C VAL A 142 -9.39 8.40 -6.62
N ARG A 143 -9.28 9.69 -6.26
CA ARG A 143 -10.18 10.74 -6.75
C ARG A 143 -10.14 10.89 -8.26
N ASP A 144 -8.95 10.86 -8.86
CA ASP A 144 -8.78 10.98 -10.31
C ASP A 144 -9.39 9.79 -11.05
N ALA A 145 -9.18 8.57 -10.56
CA ALA A 145 -9.79 7.38 -11.15
C ALA A 145 -11.33 7.43 -11.11
N LEU A 146 -11.90 7.82 -9.96
CA LEU A 146 -13.35 7.92 -9.79
C LEU A 146 -13.96 9.06 -10.59
N LYS A 147 -13.30 10.22 -10.61
CA LYS A 147 -13.71 11.35 -11.43
C LYS A 147 -13.71 10.98 -12.92
N ALA A 148 -12.64 10.35 -13.42
CA ALA A 148 -12.56 9.89 -14.80
C ALA A 148 -13.64 8.84 -15.13
N ALA A 149 -13.91 7.90 -14.21
CA ALA A 149 -14.96 6.90 -14.40
C ALA A 149 -16.36 7.53 -14.46
N ARG A 150 -16.64 8.52 -13.61
CA ARG A 150 -17.91 9.26 -13.65
C ARG A 150 -18.02 10.11 -14.92
N ASP A 151 -17.01 10.90 -15.23
CA ASP A 151 -17.02 11.84 -16.36
C ASP A 151 -17.04 11.08 -17.71
N GLY A 152 -16.49 9.85 -17.74
CA GLY A 152 -16.61 8.92 -18.87
C GLY A 152 -17.89 8.08 -18.89
N GLY A 153 -18.85 8.32 -17.99
CA GLY A 153 -20.13 7.61 -17.93
C GLY A 153 -20.05 6.14 -17.49
N ARG A 154 -18.92 5.70 -16.95
CA ARG A 154 -18.70 4.34 -16.44
C ARG A 154 -19.29 4.12 -15.04
N MET A 155 -19.50 5.20 -14.29
CA MET A 155 -20.06 5.21 -12.94
C MET A 155 -21.04 6.39 -12.80
N GLN A 156 -21.98 6.29 -11.85
CA GLN A 156 -23.00 7.30 -11.61
C GLN A 156 -23.11 7.61 -10.11
N PHE A 157 -22.51 8.73 -9.69
CA PHE A 157 -22.60 9.23 -8.32
C PHE A 157 -22.50 10.76 -8.30
N ARG A 158 -23.07 11.38 -7.25
CA ARG A 158 -23.14 12.85 -7.13
C ARG A 158 -21.90 13.45 -6.50
N SER A 159 -21.51 12.93 -5.33
CA SER A 159 -20.36 13.43 -4.57
C SER A 159 -19.16 12.51 -4.76
N ILE A 160 -18.03 13.10 -5.14
CA ILE A 160 -16.76 12.37 -5.20
C ILE A 160 -16.29 11.94 -3.81
N ASP A 161 -16.52 12.76 -2.79
CA ASP A 161 -16.14 12.44 -1.41
C ASP A 161 -16.89 11.20 -0.91
N VAL A 162 -18.19 11.10 -1.19
CA VAL A 162 -18.98 9.92 -0.83
C VAL A 162 -18.49 8.66 -1.57
N ALA A 163 -18.10 8.79 -2.84
CA ALA A 163 -17.57 7.66 -3.61
C ALA A 163 -16.20 7.20 -3.07
N VAL A 164 -15.32 8.14 -2.72
CA VAL A 164 -14.03 7.86 -2.07
C VAL A 164 -14.26 7.18 -0.72
N ASP A 165 -15.12 7.73 0.13
CA ASP A 165 -15.43 7.16 1.45
C ASP A 165 -15.97 5.74 1.36
N LEU A 166 -16.85 5.46 0.39
CA LEU A 166 -17.38 4.12 0.16
C LEU A 166 -16.30 3.12 -0.27
N ILE A 167 -15.42 3.51 -1.19
CA ILE A 167 -14.36 2.61 -1.70
C ILE A 167 -13.25 2.42 -0.65
N VAL A 168 -12.77 3.51 -0.05
CA VAL A 168 -11.73 3.46 0.98
C VAL A 168 -12.26 2.73 2.22
N GLY A 169 -13.47 3.05 2.69
CA GLY A 169 -14.09 2.37 3.82
C GLY A 169 -14.30 0.88 3.56
N MET A 170 -14.83 0.52 2.38
CA MET A 170 -14.99 -0.88 1.98
C MET A 170 -13.65 -1.63 1.96
N THR A 171 -12.64 -1.07 1.30
CA THR A 171 -11.32 -1.73 1.20
C THR A 171 -10.64 -1.87 2.55
N ILE A 172 -10.80 -0.92 3.48
CA ILE A 172 -10.31 -1.06 4.86
C ILE A 172 -10.96 -2.26 5.54
N GLU A 173 -12.28 -2.36 5.50
CA GLU A 173 -13.00 -3.46 6.18
C GLU A 173 -12.74 -4.81 5.52
N ALA A 174 -12.65 -4.85 4.19
CA ALA A 174 -12.29 -6.05 3.45
C ALA A 174 -10.89 -6.55 3.85
N ARG A 175 -9.90 -5.66 3.91
CA ARG A 175 -8.53 -5.99 4.33
C ARG A 175 -8.50 -6.55 5.76
N ARG A 176 -9.21 -5.92 6.70
CA ARG A 176 -9.33 -6.43 8.08
C ARG A 176 -9.85 -7.87 8.11
N ARG A 177 -10.88 -8.18 7.31
CA ARG A 177 -11.44 -9.54 7.23
C ARG A 177 -10.50 -10.54 6.56
N LEU A 178 -9.88 -10.15 5.45
CA LEU A 178 -8.91 -10.95 4.70
C LEU A 178 -7.70 -11.33 5.58
N MET A 179 -7.18 -10.38 6.35
CA MET A 179 -6.07 -10.61 7.27
C MET A 179 -6.38 -11.65 8.36
N LEU A 180 -7.66 -11.82 8.74
CA LEU A 180 -8.10 -12.84 9.68
C LEU A 180 -8.25 -14.23 9.05
N ARG A 181 -8.04 -14.36 7.72
CA ARG A 181 -8.12 -15.61 6.96
C ARG A 181 -9.46 -16.36 7.14
N SER A 182 -10.55 -15.62 7.36
CA SER A 182 -11.88 -16.17 7.67
C SER A 182 -12.80 -16.30 6.45
N VAL A 183 -12.31 -15.95 5.26
CA VAL A 183 -13.05 -15.95 4.00
C VAL A 183 -12.20 -16.57 2.90
N GLU A 184 -12.85 -17.08 1.85
CA GLU A 184 -12.16 -17.41 0.60
C GLU A 184 -11.78 -16.09 -0.08
N PRO A 185 -10.48 -15.80 -0.24
CA PRO A 185 -10.01 -14.46 -0.53
C PRO A 185 -10.43 -13.96 -1.91
N ARG A 186 -10.44 -14.80 -2.93
CA ARG A 186 -10.68 -14.37 -4.31
C ARG A 186 -12.15 -14.00 -4.51
N ALA A 187 -13.07 -14.91 -4.18
CA ALA A 187 -14.51 -14.68 -4.28
C ALA A 187 -14.94 -13.53 -3.36
N TYR A 188 -14.35 -13.40 -2.18
CA TYR A 188 -14.65 -12.28 -1.29
C TYR A 188 -14.23 -10.93 -1.89
N ILE A 189 -13.03 -10.83 -2.47
CA ILE A 189 -12.58 -9.60 -3.14
C ILE A 189 -13.49 -9.26 -4.32
N ASP A 190 -13.79 -10.25 -5.17
CA ASP A 190 -14.62 -10.05 -6.35
C ASP A 190 -16.04 -9.59 -5.96
N GLU A 191 -16.66 -10.18 -4.95
CA GLU A 191 -17.97 -9.73 -4.47
C GLU A 191 -17.91 -8.34 -3.84
N MET A 192 -16.89 -8.02 -3.02
CA MET A 192 -16.74 -6.68 -2.42
C MET A 192 -16.61 -5.60 -3.51
N VAL A 193 -15.82 -5.85 -4.56
CA VAL A 193 -15.73 -4.97 -5.73
C VAL A 193 -17.07 -4.88 -6.43
N GLU A 194 -17.71 -6.00 -6.77
CA GLU A 194 -18.98 -6.01 -7.50
C GLU A 194 -20.04 -5.16 -6.79
N ARG A 195 -20.28 -5.44 -5.49
CA ARG A 195 -21.34 -4.76 -4.73
C ARG A 195 -21.07 -3.27 -4.57
N THR A 196 -19.83 -2.88 -4.27
CA THR A 196 -19.50 -1.47 -4.06
C THR A 196 -19.56 -0.67 -5.36
N PHE A 197 -18.97 -1.18 -6.45
CA PHE A 197 -18.97 -0.46 -7.72
C PHE A 197 -20.36 -0.43 -8.37
N ALA A 198 -21.16 -1.49 -8.22
CA ALA A 198 -22.57 -1.47 -8.63
C ALA A 198 -23.38 -0.44 -7.83
N GLY A 199 -23.12 -0.31 -6.52
CA GLY A 199 -23.71 0.72 -5.67
C GLY A 199 -23.33 2.16 -6.07
N LEU A 200 -22.22 2.32 -6.79
CA LEU A 200 -21.78 3.58 -7.39
C LEU A 200 -22.20 3.72 -8.87
N GLY A 201 -23.12 2.87 -9.34
CA GLY A 201 -23.73 2.97 -10.65
C GLY A 201 -22.87 2.47 -11.81
N ALA A 202 -21.83 1.66 -11.56
CA ALA A 202 -21.18 0.92 -12.64
C ALA A 202 -22.03 -0.27 -13.09
N GLU A 203 -21.96 -0.59 -14.38
CA GLU A 203 -22.72 -1.68 -14.98
C GLU A 203 -22.11 -3.05 -14.59
N PRO A 204 -22.91 -4.03 -14.13
CA PRO A 204 -22.38 -5.29 -13.61
C PRO A 204 -21.46 -6.06 -14.58
N ALA A 205 -21.79 -6.15 -15.86
CA ALA A 205 -20.94 -6.84 -16.83
C ALA A 205 -19.61 -6.09 -17.05
N ALA A 206 -19.63 -4.76 -17.03
CA ALA A 206 -18.43 -3.92 -17.08
C ALA A 206 -17.55 -4.10 -15.83
N ILE A 207 -18.14 -4.23 -14.63
CA ILE A 207 -17.39 -4.52 -13.40
C ILE A 207 -16.75 -5.90 -13.51
N ALA A 208 -17.48 -6.93 -13.94
CA ALA A 208 -16.96 -8.28 -14.11
C ALA A 208 -15.79 -8.31 -15.10
N ALA A 209 -15.92 -7.64 -16.25
CA ALA A 209 -14.84 -7.52 -17.23
C ALA A 209 -13.61 -6.80 -16.66
N ALA A 210 -13.83 -5.72 -15.90
CA ALA A 210 -12.77 -4.97 -15.25
C ALA A 210 -12.03 -5.81 -14.19
N SER A 211 -12.76 -6.57 -13.37
CA SER A 211 -12.19 -7.48 -12.38
C SER A 211 -11.34 -8.56 -13.04
N VAL A 212 -11.83 -9.21 -14.10
CA VAL A 212 -11.07 -10.23 -14.85
C VAL A 212 -9.76 -9.65 -15.37
N LEU A 213 -9.81 -8.47 -16.01
CA LEU A 213 -8.61 -7.81 -16.54
C LEU A 213 -7.63 -7.43 -15.43
N ALA A 214 -8.13 -6.85 -14.33
CA ALA A 214 -7.29 -6.46 -13.20
C ALA A 214 -6.55 -7.68 -12.60
N TRP A 215 -7.24 -8.81 -12.42
CA TRP A 215 -6.62 -10.03 -11.93
C TRP A 215 -5.59 -10.60 -12.90
N ASP A 216 -5.90 -10.65 -14.19
CA ASP A 216 -4.97 -11.11 -15.22
C ASP A 216 -3.68 -10.26 -15.23
N MET A 217 -3.80 -8.94 -15.08
CA MET A 217 -2.66 -8.02 -14.92
C MET A 217 -1.87 -8.29 -13.65
N MET A 218 -2.54 -8.44 -12.49
CA MET A 218 -1.88 -8.76 -11.22
C MET A 218 -1.15 -10.10 -11.28
N MET A 219 -1.75 -11.14 -11.84
CA MET A 219 -1.15 -12.47 -11.96
C MET A 219 0.07 -12.47 -12.88
N ARG A 220 0.01 -11.75 -14.01
CA ARG A 220 1.19 -11.56 -14.87
C ARG A 220 2.31 -10.78 -14.18
N ALA A 221 1.94 -9.79 -13.37
CA ALA A 221 2.87 -8.94 -12.66
C ALA A 221 3.40 -9.56 -11.35
N ALA A 222 2.79 -10.64 -10.87
CA ALA A 222 3.05 -11.28 -9.57
C ALA A 222 4.53 -11.56 -9.28
N PRO A 223 5.34 -12.10 -10.21
CA PRO A 223 6.77 -12.35 -9.94
C PRO A 223 7.58 -11.08 -9.65
N GLY A 224 7.10 -9.91 -10.10
CA GLY A 224 7.72 -8.61 -9.85
C GLY A 224 7.09 -7.81 -8.72
N LEU A 225 6.04 -8.33 -8.06
CA LEU A 225 5.41 -7.70 -6.91
C LEU A 225 6.05 -8.23 -5.63
N GLY A 226 6.85 -7.40 -4.95
CA GLY A 226 7.60 -7.81 -3.75
C GLY A 226 6.73 -8.28 -2.57
N TRP A 227 5.43 -7.99 -2.61
CA TRP A 227 4.45 -8.43 -1.62
C TRP A 227 3.66 -9.68 -2.05
N TRP A 228 3.77 -10.14 -3.30
CA TRP A 228 2.97 -11.27 -3.79
C TRP A 228 3.59 -12.60 -3.36
N ARG A 229 2.82 -13.46 -2.68
CA ARG A 229 3.25 -14.78 -2.22
C ARG A 229 2.56 -15.89 -3.00
N SER A 230 3.29 -16.52 -3.92
CA SER A 230 2.76 -17.63 -4.73
C SER A 230 2.26 -18.79 -3.86
N GLY A 231 1.09 -19.35 -4.21
CA GLY A 231 0.49 -20.49 -3.51
C GLY A 231 -0.50 -20.17 -2.38
N GLU A 232 -0.75 -18.89 -2.07
CA GLU A 232 -1.68 -18.50 -1.00
C GLU A 232 -3.15 -18.34 -1.45
N GLY A 233 -3.62 -19.10 -2.45
CA GLY A 233 -5.05 -19.23 -2.75
C GLY A 233 -5.71 -18.05 -3.48
N LEU A 234 -4.95 -17.16 -4.13
CA LEU A 234 -5.47 -16.13 -5.04
C LEU A 234 -5.26 -16.45 -6.54
N GLY A 235 -4.64 -17.60 -6.84
CA GLY A 235 -4.35 -18.08 -8.20
C GLY A 235 -5.28 -19.18 -8.67
#